data_AF-A0A9Q8PJ85-F1
#
_entry.id   AF-A0A9Q8PJ85-F1
#
_cell.length_a   1.000
_cell.length_b   1.000
_cell.length_c   1.000
_cell.angle_alpha   90.00
_cell.angle_beta   90.00
_cell.angle_gamma   90.00
#
_symmetry.space_group_name_H-M   'P 1'
#
loop_
_entity.id
_entity.type
_entity.pdbx_description
1 polymer ?
#
loop_
_entity_poly.entity_id
_entity_poly.type
_entity_poly.pdbx_seq_one_letter_code
_entity_poly.pdbx_strand_id
1 'polypeptide(L)'
;MSQQNILIVGATRGPGKELAKQYHEAGHNVSGTARSETPDDRLGIRWITGVDVSESQAGTTIVSGLRNEQQDVVIVSAGYFPKESIDEPDFDKEVFTYKSMEGGVIEAGQQSHQALL
;
A
#
# COMPACT_ATOMS: atom_id res chain seq x y z
N MET A 1 -20.12 14.59 -0.69
CA MET A 1 -19.77 13.44 0.15
C MET A 1 -19.08 13.96 1.40
N SER A 2 -19.22 13.32 2.56
CA SER A 2 -18.41 13.67 3.73
C SER A 2 -16.94 13.39 3.44
N GLN A 3 -16.04 14.15 4.06
CA GLN A 3 -14.61 13.84 4.05
C GLN A 3 -14.39 12.46 4.68
N GLN A 4 -13.44 11.70 4.15
CA GLN A 4 -13.11 10.33 4.59
C GLN A 4 -11.59 10.19 4.70
N ASN A 5 -11.15 9.27 5.56
CA ASN A 5 -9.77 8.87 5.73
C ASN A 5 -9.45 7.67 4.84
N ILE A 6 -8.53 7.86 3.89
CA ILE A 6 -8.20 6.89 2.85
C ILE A 6 -6.73 6.46 3.00
N LEU A 7 -6.50 5.16 3.20
CA LEU A 7 -5.18 4.55 3.13
C LEU A 7 -4.98 3.91 1.76
N ILE A 8 -3.87 4.22 1.09
CA ILE A 8 -3.46 3.59 -0.17
C ILE A 8 -2.09 2.96 0.00
N VAL A 9 -2.07 1.63 0.07
CA VAL A 9 -0.84 0.84 0.11
C VAL A 9 -0.31 0.68 -1.31
N GLY A 10 0.93 1.13 -1.56
CA GLY A 10 1.51 1.18 -2.90
C GLY A 10 1.17 2.46 -3.68
N ALA A 11 1.16 3.61 -3.01
CA ALA A 11 0.77 4.90 -3.61
C ALA A 11 1.87 5.59 -4.45
N THR A 12 3.09 5.03 -4.52
CA THR A 12 4.24 5.70 -5.15
C THR A 12 4.20 5.73 -6.69
N ARG A 13 3.48 4.81 -7.32
CA ARG A 13 3.41 4.67 -8.80
C ARG A 13 2.14 3.95 -9.25
N GLY A 14 1.92 3.93 -10.56
CA GLY A 14 0.84 3.15 -11.18
C GLY A 14 -0.55 3.56 -10.70
N PRO A 15 -1.51 2.61 -10.60
CA PRO A 15 -2.88 2.89 -10.19
C PRO A 15 -2.99 3.51 -8.79
N GLY A 16 -2.19 3.05 -7.82
CA GLY A 16 -2.19 3.58 -6.46
C GLY A 16 -1.88 5.08 -6.40
N LYS A 17 -0.94 5.56 -7.22
CA LYS A 17 -0.61 6.99 -7.31
C LYS A 17 -1.78 7.81 -7.86
N GLU A 18 -2.43 7.32 -8.90
CA GLU A 18 -3.55 8.02 -9.53
C GLU A 18 -4.78 8.04 -8.61
N LEU A 19 -5.05 6.94 -7.90
CA LEU A 19 -6.09 6.90 -6.87
C LEU A 19 -5.80 7.90 -5.75
N ALA A 20 -4.55 7.97 -5.28
CA ALA A 20 -4.17 8.92 -4.23
C ALA A 20 -4.42 10.37 -4.64
N LYS A 21 -4.08 10.70 -5.89
CA LYS A 21 -4.40 11.99 -6.49
C LYS A 21 -5.90 12.24 -6.53
N GLN A 22 -6.70 11.32 -7.07
CA GLN A 22 -8.15 11.51 -7.22
C GLN A 22 -8.88 11.66 -5.89
N TYR A 23 -8.53 10.85 -4.87
CA TYR A 23 -9.11 11.00 -3.54
C TYR A 23 -8.70 12.32 -2.88
N HIS A 24 -7.44 12.76 -3.06
CA HIS A 24 -6.98 14.04 -2.54
C HIS A 24 -7.71 15.22 -3.23
N GLU A 25 -7.81 15.21 -4.56
CA GLU A 25 -8.52 16.24 -5.34
C GLU A 25 -10.02 16.28 -5.01
N ALA A 26 -10.61 15.16 -4.61
CA ALA A 26 -11.99 15.09 -4.11
C ALA A 26 -12.15 15.60 -2.66
N GLY A 27 -11.07 16.00 -1.99
CA GLY A 27 -11.09 16.59 -0.65
C GLY A 27 -11.03 15.61 0.51
N HIS A 28 -10.65 14.35 0.27
CA HIS A 28 -10.45 13.34 1.30
C HIS A 28 -9.07 13.44 1.96
N ASN A 29 -8.94 12.90 3.17
CA ASN A 29 -7.65 12.80 3.87
C ASN A 29 -6.95 11.54 3.37
N VAL A 30 -5.83 11.68 2.66
CA VAL A 30 -5.15 10.56 2.02
C VAL A 30 -3.82 10.29 2.71
N SER A 31 -3.62 9.03 3.11
CA SER A 31 -2.33 8.47 3.52
C SER A 31 -1.85 7.46 2.48
N GLY A 32 -0.61 7.60 1.99
CA GLY A 32 0.04 6.70 1.06
C GLY A 32 1.23 5.97 1.68
N THR A 33 1.52 4.75 1.24
CA THR A 33 2.72 4.02 1.69
C THR A 33 3.86 4.03 0.68
N ALA A 34 5.10 4.06 1.18
CA ALA A 34 6.33 3.94 0.40
C ALA A 34 7.31 2.96 1.08
N ARG A 35 8.10 2.23 0.27
CA ARG A 35 9.08 1.25 0.78
C ARG A 35 10.28 1.88 1.47
N SER A 36 10.78 2.98 0.91
CA SER A 36 12.00 3.63 1.40
C SER A 36 11.67 5.07 1.75
N GLU A 37 12.12 6.03 0.96
CA GLU A 37 11.92 7.44 1.24
C GLU A 37 10.54 7.95 0.80
N THR A 38 10.14 9.08 1.36
CA THR A 38 8.99 9.84 0.87
C THR A 38 9.25 10.21 -0.58
N PRO A 39 8.37 9.83 -1.52
CA PRO A 39 8.53 10.24 -2.91
C PRO A 39 8.43 11.76 -3.04
N ASP A 40 9.03 12.34 -4.08
CA ASP A 40 8.83 13.74 -4.43
C ASP A 40 7.35 13.98 -4.76
N ASP A 41 6.62 14.40 -3.74
CA ASP A 41 5.18 14.42 -3.70
C ASP A 41 4.66 15.84 -3.90
N ARG A 42 4.04 16.08 -5.06
CA ARG A 42 3.29 17.30 -5.37
C ARG A 42 1.80 17.20 -5.05
N LEU A 43 1.32 16.02 -4.66
CA LEU A 43 -0.08 15.73 -4.31
C LEU A 43 -0.42 16.23 -2.90
N GLY A 44 0.57 16.40 -2.01
CA GLY A 44 0.33 16.91 -0.66
C GLY A 44 -0.41 15.91 0.23
N ILE A 45 -0.17 14.61 0.01
CA ILE A 45 -0.74 13.54 0.84
C ILE A 45 0.21 13.19 1.98
N ARG A 46 -0.30 12.47 2.97
CA ARG A 46 0.50 12.00 4.09
C ARG A 46 1.23 10.72 3.71
N TRP A 47 2.53 10.62 4.01
CA TRP A 47 3.32 9.42 3.69
C TRP A 47 3.66 8.59 4.93
N ILE A 48 3.55 7.28 4.78
CA ILE A 48 4.08 6.28 5.71
C ILE A 48 5.17 5.50 4.97
N THR A 49 6.42 5.73 5.38
CA THR A 49 7.62 5.14 4.79
C THR A 49 8.03 3.84 5.48
N GLY A 50 8.94 3.07 4.89
CA GLY A 50 9.41 1.81 5.45
C GLY A 50 8.41 0.65 5.33
N VAL A 51 7.46 0.75 4.38
CA VAL A 51 6.42 -0.26 4.18
C VAL A 51 6.77 -1.12 2.96
N ASP A 52 7.34 -2.30 3.22
CA ASP A 52 7.44 -3.37 2.22
C ASP A 52 6.41 -4.46 2.52
N VAL A 53 5.38 -4.58 1.66
CA VAL A 53 4.29 -5.55 1.85
C VAL A 53 4.77 -7.00 1.74
N SER A 54 5.97 -7.26 1.23
CA SER A 54 6.55 -8.62 1.24
C SER A 54 7.10 -9.02 2.61
N GLU A 55 7.18 -8.10 3.57
CA GLU A 55 7.66 -8.33 4.93
C GLU A 55 6.49 -8.40 5.93
N SER A 56 6.57 -9.29 6.92
CA SER A 56 5.54 -9.45 7.96
C SER A 56 5.38 -8.23 8.88
N GLN A 57 6.35 -7.33 8.88
CA GLN A 57 6.33 -6.09 9.66
C GLN A 57 5.43 -5.01 9.03
N ALA A 58 5.01 -5.18 7.77
CA ALA A 58 4.36 -4.14 6.97
C ALA A 58 3.12 -3.55 7.65
N GLY A 59 2.20 -4.40 8.11
CA GLY A 59 0.97 -3.91 8.72
C GLY A 59 1.23 -3.20 10.06
N THR A 60 2.14 -3.72 10.91
CA THR A 60 2.56 -3.04 12.15
C THR A 60 3.16 -1.66 11.88
N THR A 61 3.99 -1.53 10.83
CA THR A 61 4.55 -0.24 10.39
C THR A 61 3.45 0.71 9.91
N ILE A 62 2.49 0.21 9.13
CA ILE A 62 1.34 1.01 8.67
C ILE A 62 0.51 1.51 9.85
N VAL A 63 0.13 0.63 10.78
CA VAL A 63 -0.71 0.97 11.96
C VAL A 63 -0.01 2.00 12.85
N SER A 64 1.27 1.78 13.13
CA SER A 64 2.09 2.73 13.89
C SER A 64 2.20 4.08 13.18
N GLY A 65 2.42 4.03 11.86
CA GLY A 65 2.45 5.19 10.99
C GLY A 65 1.14 5.96 11.04
N LEU A 66 -0.01 5.29 10.99
CA LEU A 66 -1.33 5.88 11.11
C LEU A 66 -1.64 6.45 12.50
N ARG A 67 -0.84 6.15 13.53
CA ARG A 67 -1.08 6.54 14.93
C ARG A 67 -2.47 6.10 15.42
N ASN A 68 -2.92 4.91 14.97
CA ASN A 68 -4.25 4.36 15.25
C ASN A 68 -5.41 5.25 14.75
N GLU A 69 -5.17 6.10 13.76
CA GLU A 69 -6.24 6.85 13.10
C GLU A 69 -7.12 5.90 12.29
N GLN A 70 -8.44 5.98 12.51
CA GLN A 70 -9.42 5.16 11.79
C GLN A 70 -9.43 5.52 10.29
N GLN A 71 -9.42 4.48 9.45
CA GLN A 71 -9.50 4.59 7.99
C GLN A 71 -10.88 4.11 7.54
N ASP A 72 -11.56 4.92 6.71
CA ASP A 72 -12.85 4.55 6.11
C ASP A 72 -12.66 3.62 4.91
N VAL A 73 -11.56 3.81 4.19
CA VAL A 73 -11.23 3.06 2.98
C VAL A 73 -9.75 2.68 3.00
N VAL A 74 -9.47 1.40 2.78
CA VAL A 74 -8.12 0.86 2.62
C VAL A 74 -8.01 0.24 1.23
N ILE A 75 -7.11 0.76 0.41
CA ILE A 75 -6.84 0.27 -0.94
C ILE A 75 -5.45 -0.32 -0.98
N VAL A 76 -5.34 -1.60 -1.31
CA VAL A 76 -4.05 -2.26 -1.51
C VAL A 76 -3.77 -2.38 -3.01
N SER A 77 -2.96 -1.45 -3.52
CA SER A 77 -2.49 -1.43 -4.92
C SER A 77 -1.02 -1.86 -5.03
N ALA A 78 -0.39 -2.25 -3.93
CA ALA A 78 0.98 -2.77 -3.93
C ALA A 78 1.02 -4.16 -4.57
N GLY A 79 2.03 -4.38 -5.40
CA GLY A 79 2.25 -5.66 -6.07
C GLY A 79 3.55 -5.66 -6.85
N TYR A 80 4.14 -6.84 -6.97
CA TYR A 80 5.29 -7.12 -7.80
C TYR A 80 4.88 -8.11 -8.87
N PHE A 81 5.01 -7.74 -10.14
CA PHE A 81 4.74 -8.62 -11.28
C PHE A 81 5.87 -8.43 -12.29
N PRO A 82 6.92 -9.26 -12.23
CA PRO A 82 8.01 -9.20 -13.18
C PRO A 82 7.56 -9.72 -14.55
N LYS A 83 8.32 -9.40 -15.59
CA LYS A 83 8.17 -10.10 -16.87
C LYS A 83 8.82 -11.47 -16.74
N GLU A 84 8.12 -12.51 -17.16
CA GLU A 84 8.57 -13.90 -17.09
C GLU A 84 8.42 -14.57 -18.46
N SER A 85 9.26 -15.58 -18.71
CA SER A 85 9.21 -16.42 -19.91
C SER A 85 8.81 -17.82 -19.51
N ILE A 86 7.90 -18.43 -20.27
CA ILE A 86 7.53 -19.84 -20.08
C ILE A 86 8.71 -20.76 -20.46
N ASP A 87 9.54 -20.34 -21.41
CA ASP A 87 10.67 -21.14 -21.90
C ASP A 87 11.87 -21.11 -20.93
N GLU A 88 11.96 -20.08 -20.08
CA GLU A 88 13.04 -19.87 -19.11
C GLU A 88 12.44 -19.45 -17.75
N PRO A 89 11.78 -20.38 -17.03
CA PRO A 89 11.11 -20.05 -15.78
C PRO A 89 12.12 -19.76 -14.67
N ASP A 90 11.76 -18.80 -13.82
CA ASP A 90 12.51 -18.42 -12.62
C ASP A 90 11.61 -18.61 -11.40
N PHE A 91 11.64 -19.82 -10.84
CA PHE A 91 10.74 -20.22 -9.76
C PHE A 91 10.90 -19.38 -8.49
N ASP A 92 12.09 -18.83 -8.23
CA ASP A 92 12.30 -17.95 -7.08
C ASP A 92 11.55 -16.63 -7.26
N LYS A 93 11.52 -16.09 -8.49
CA LYS A 93 10.70 -14.91 -8.83
C LYS A 93 9.20 -15.22 -8.78
N GLU A 94 8.77 -16.40 -9.23
CA GLU A 94 7.37 -16.79 -9.16
C GLU A 94 6.89 -16.89 -7.69
N VAL A 95 7.66 -17.56 -6.84
CA VAL A 95 7.37 -17.66 -5.39
C VAL A 95 7.35 -16.29 -4.74
N PHE A 96 8.29 -15.41 -5.09
CA PHE A 96 8.33 -14.04 -4.57
C PHE A 96 7.11 -13.22 -5.01
N THR A 97 6.69 -13.34 -6.28
CA THR A 97 5.48 -12.73 -6.83
C THR A 97 4.25 -13.16 -6.05
N TYR A 98 4.09 -14.47 -5.83
CA TYR A 98 2.94 -15.01 -5.08
C TYR A 98 2.91 -14.50 -3.63
N LYS A 99 4.05 -14.51 -2.94
CA LYS A 99 4.14 -14.00 -1.56
C LYS A 99 3.80 -12.51 -1.47
N SER A 100 4.30 -11.71 -2.42
CA SER A 100 4.11 -10.26 -2.42
C SER A 100 2.68 -9.85 -2.78
N MET A 101 2.01 -10.62 -3.65
CA MET A 101 0.66 -10.32 -4.12
C MET A 101 -0.45 -10.94 -3.27
N GLU A 102 -0.24 -12.14 -2.73
CA GLU A 102 -1.26 -12.83 -1.94
C GLU A 102 -1.01 -12.65 -0.45
N GLY A 103 0.14 -13.12 0.05
CA GLY A 103 0.47 -13.08 1.48
C GLY A 103 0.53 -11.65 2.02
N GLY A 104 1.29 -10.79 1.34
CA GLY A 104 1.48 -9.39 1.75
C GLY A 104 0.20 -8.55 1.74
N VAL A 105 -0.69 -8.80 0.76
CA VAL A 105 -1.95 -8.07 0.61
C VAL A 105 -2.96 -8.50 1.67
N ILE A 106 -3.08 -9.81 1.93
CA ILE A 106 -3.99 -10.35 2.94
C ILE A 106 -3.57 -9.89 4.34
N GLU A 107 -2.27 -9.98 4.66
CA GLU A 107 -1.75 -9.59 5.97
C GLU A 107 -1.93 -8.07 6.22
N ALA A 108 -1.60 -7.22 5.23
CA ALA A 108 -1.83 -5.79 5.33
C ALA A 108 -3.32 -5.46 5.55
N GLY A 109 -4.23 -6.16 4.86
CA GLY A 109 -5.67 -6.01 5.04
C GLY A 109 -6.17 -6.44 6.43
N GLN A 110 -5.74 -7.60 6.91
CA GLN A 110 -6.15 -8.12 8.22
C GLN A 110 -5.64 -7.25 9.38
N GLN A 111 -4.38 -6.85 9.34
CA GLN A 111 -3.79 -6.03 10.41
C GLN A 111 -4.40 -4.61 10.41
N SER A 112 -4.69 -4.06 9.22
CA SER A 112 -5.42 -2.80 9.12
C SER A 112 -6.82 -2.93 9.73
N HIS A 113 -7.56 -4.01 9.47
CA HIS A 113 -8.89 -4.22 10.07
C HIS A 113 -8.85 -4.38 11.61
N GLN A 114 -7.88 -5.13 12.14
CA GLN A 114 -7.72 -5.33 13.58
C GLN A 114 -7.35 -4.04 14.32
N ALA A 115 -6.60 -3.14 13.69
CA ALA A 115 -6.27 -1.84 14.27
C ALA A 115 -7.45 -0.85 14.28
N LEU A 116 -8.58 -1.21 13.67
CA LEU A 116 -9.79 -0.38 13.56
C LEU A 116 -10.93 -0.84 14.48
N LEU A 117 -10.71 -1.91 15.26
CA LEU A 117 -11.58 -2.42 16.33
C LEU A 117 -11.03 -2.04 17.70
#